data_AF-A0A252ED17-F1
#
_entry.id   AF-A0A252ED17-F1
#
_cell.length_a   1.000
_cell.length_b   1.000
_cell.length_c   1.000
_cell.angle_alpha   90.00
_cell.angle_beta   90.00
_cell.angle_gamma   90.00
#
_symmetry.space_group_name_H-M   'P 1'
#
loop_
_entity.id
_entity.type
_entity.pdbx_description
1 polymer ?
#
loop_
_entity_poly.entity_id
_entity_poly.type
_entity_poly.pdbx_seq_one_letter_code
_entity_poly.pdbx_strand_id
1 'polypeptide(L)'
;MMFAPKAIADTFDKDVSDFISGGGTALYLGAGVALPLLLDGKQGGQHSLRALDSLGTSTLLCIALKEVTDVKRPDSDSRDSFPSCHATAAFAIATVQSHYHPGSAILWYSGASLIAYSRVNLNRHRLTEVLAGAALGYLTAKLELSQKHGLILFPIISSDNAGGSLVGLQVVGSF
;
A
#
# COMPACT_ATOMS: atom_id res chain seq x y z
N MET A 1 30.03 -2.65 -35.90
CA MET A 1 29.00 -1.71 -35.43
C MET A 1 27.99 -2.51 -34.60
N MET A 2 28.16 -2.58 -33.27
CA MET A 2 27.28 -3.37 -32.37
C MET A 2 27.08 -2.58 -31.07
N PHE A 3 25.98 -1.81 -31.00
CA PHE A 3 25.53 -1.09 -29.80
C PHE A 3 23.99 -1.19 -29.62
N ALA A 4 23.38 -2.31 -30.03
CA ALA A 4 21.93 -2.48 -30.01
C ALA A 4 21.32 -3.28 -28.82
N PRO A 5 21.97 -4.29 -28.20
CA PRO A 5 21.24 -5.16 -27.25
C PRO A 5 21.00 -4.52 -25.88
N LYS A 6 21.91 -3.66 -25.39
CA LYS A 6 21.78 -3.03 -24.07
C LYS A 6 20.72 -1.93 -24.05
N ALA A 7 20.63 -1.13 -25.12
CA ALA A 7 19.66 -0.05 -25.22
C ALA A 7 18.21 -0.55 -25.27
N ILE A 8 17.96 -1.66 -25.99
CA ILE A 8 16.63 -2.29 -26.09
C ILE A 8 16.23 -2.94 -24.76
N ALA A 9 17.17 -3.59 -24.08
CA ALA A 9 16.94 -4.15 -22.74
C ALA A 9 16.66 -3.04 -21.71
N ASP A 10 17.40 -1.93 -21.75
CA ASP A 10 17.24 -0.80 -20.83
C ASP A 10 15.93 -0.02 -21.05
N THR A 11 15.35 -0.04 -22.26
CA THR A 11 14.01 0.54 -22.52
C THR A 11 12.91 -0.41 -22.12
N PHE A 12 13.02 -1.70 -22.46
CA PHE A 12 12.04 -2.72 -22.08
C PHE A 12 11.90 -2.85 -20.56
N ASP A 13 13.03 -2.81 -19.85
CA ASP A 13 13.05 -2.90 -18.38
C ASP A 13 12.41 -1.67 -17.71
N LYS A 14 12.55 -0.48 -18.34
CA LYS A 14 11.85 0.73 -17.90
C LYS A 14 10.36 0.69 -18.19
N ASP A 15 9.94 0.21 -19.35
CA ASP A 15 8.51 0.10 -19.70
C ASP A 15 7.78 -0.89 -18.78
N VAL A 16 8.40 -2.05 -18.51
CA VAL A 16 7.89 -3.04 -17.56
C VAL A 16 7.85 -2.46 -16.15
N SER A 17 8.88 -1.74 -15.74
CA SER A 17 8.90 -1.10 -14.44
C SER A 17 7.82 -0.01 -14.34
N ASP A 18 7.59 0.80 -15.38
CA ASP A 18 6.55 1.82 -15.39
C ASP A 18 5.15 1.21 -15.32
N PHE A 19 4.92 0.10 -16.03
CA PHE A 19 3.69 -0.67 -15.91
C PHE A 19 3.50 -1.24 -14.50
N ILE A 20 4.50 -1.93 -13.94
CA ILE A 20 4.44 -2.52 -12.58
C ILE A 20 4.21 -1.43 -11.52
N SER A 21 4.89 -0.30 -11.66
CA SER A 21 4.79 0.84 -10.76
C SER A 21 3.50 1.63 -10.92
N GLY A 22 2.78 1.51 -12.04
CA GLY A 22 1.50 2.17 -12.29
C GLY A 22 0.35 1.17 -12.26
N GLY A 23 0.01 0.62 -13.43
CA GLY A 23 -1.11 -0.30 -13.61
C GLY A 23 -0.99 -1.59 -12.78
N GLY A 24 0.21 -2.16 -12.68
CA GLY A 24 0.47 -3.35 -11.88
C GLY A 24 0.27 -3.12 -10.38
N THR A 25 0.63 -1.94 -9.87
CA THR A 25 0.36 -1.57 -8.49
C THR A 25 -1.14 -1.42 -8.26
N ALA A 26 -1.86 -0.73 -9.14
CA ALA A 26 -3.32 -0.60 -9.03
C ALA A 26 -4.03 -1.97 -9.05
N LEU A 27 -3.59 -2.88 -9.91
CA LEU A 27 -4.10 -4.26 -9.96
C LEU A 27 -3.78 -5.04 -8.68
N TYR A 28 -2.55 -4.93 -8.17
CA TYR A 28 -2.14 -5.60 -6.94
C TYR A 28 -2.94 -5.10 -5.72
N LEU A 29 -3.12 -3.79 -5.59
CA LEU A 29 -3.90 -3.20 -4.51
C LEU A 29 -5.40 -3.55 -4.65
N GLY A 30 -5.94 -3.44 -5.85
CA GLY A 30 -7.32 -3.82 -6.14
C GLY A 30 -7.59 -5.30 -5.86
N ALA A 31 -6.66 -6.18 -6.22
CA ALA A 31 -6.72 -7.59 -5.87
C ALA A 31 -6.63 -7.79 -4.35
N GLY A 32 -5.75 -7.08 -3.65
CA GLY A 32 -5.65 -7.16 -2.18
C GLY A 32 -6.94 -6.81 -1.46
N VAL A 33 -7.69 -5.82 -1.96
CA VAL A 33 -8.98 -5.41 -1.40
C VAL A 33 -10.11 -6.35 -1.84
N ALA A 34 -10.14 -6.78 -3.11
CA ALA A 34 -11.26 -7.54 -3.66
C ALA A 34 -11.18 -9.06 -3.40
N LEU A 35 -9.98 -9.62 -3.29
CA LEU A 35 -9.78 -11.07 -3.17
C LEU A 35 -10.40 -11.66 -1.88
N PRO A 36 -10.34 -11.00 -0.71
CA PRO A 36 -11.06 -11.46 0.48
C PRO A 36 -12.57 -11.60 0.27
N LEU A 37 -13.21 -10.75 -0.55
CA LEU A 37 -14.65 -10.84 -0.85
C LEU A 37 -15.02 -12.15 -1.57
N LEU A 38 -14.07 -12.69 -2.34
CA LEU A 38 -14.27 -13.92 -3.11
C LEU A 38 -13.85 -15.17 -2.34
N LEU A 39 -12.81 -15.08 -1.52
CA LEU A 39 -12.19 -16.23 -0.87
C LEU A 39 -12.69 -16.48 0.56
N ASP A 40 -13.06 -15.43 1.31
CA ASP A 40 -13.30 -15.54 2.76
C ASP A 40 -14.79 -15.66 3.14
N GLY A 41 -15.65 -15.84 2.14
CA GLY A 41 -17.09 -16.06 2.33
C GLY A 41 -17.72 -14.98 3.19
N LYS A 42 -18.32 -15.38 4.34
CA LYS A 42 -19.04 -14.45 5.24
C LYS A 42 -18.14 -13.40 5.92
N GLN A 43 -16.83 -13.64 5.99
CA GLN A 43 -15.86 -12.73 6.60
C GLN A 43 -15.16 -11.81 5.57
N GLY A 44 -15.34 -12.09 4.28
CA GLY A 44 -14.68 -11.37 3.20
C GLY A 44 -14.96 -9.87 3.15
N GLY A 45 -16.19 -9.47 3.50
CA GLY A 45 -16.55 -8.05 3.62
C GLY A 45 -15.69 -7.32 4.65
N GLN A 46 -15.49 -7.92 5.83
CA GLN A 46 -14.71 -7.32 6.91
C GLN A 46 -13.22 -7.27 6.59
N HIS A 47 -12.68 -8.33 5.97
CA HIS A 47 -11.28 -8.37 5.57
C HIS A 47 -10.98 -7.36 4.44
N SER A 48 -11.89 -7.21 3.49
CA SER A 48 -11.81 -6.21 2.41
C SER A 48 -11.85 -4.79 2.95
N LEU A 49 -12.75 -4.52 3.92
CA LEU A 49 -12.83 -3.21 4.57
C LEU A 49 -11.55 -2.86 5.34
N ARG A 50 -10.95 -3.83 6.05
CA ARG A 50 -9.67 -3.60 6.74
C ARG A 50 -8.51 -3.38 5.77
N ALA A 51 -8.47 -4.13 4.66
CA ALA A 51 -7.51 -3.89 3.59
C ALA A 51 -7.66 -2.48 3.00
N LEU A 52 -8.90 -2.01 2.81
CA LEU A 52 -9.19 -0.67 2.32
C LEU A 52 -8.82 0.43 3.33
N ASP A 53 -9.13 0.24 4.62
CA ASP A 53 -8.78 1.21 5.67
C ASP A 53 -7.25 1.31 5.84
N SER A 54 -6.54 0.18 5.83
CA SER A 54 -5.08 0.16 5.85
C SER A 54 -4.47 0.84 4.62
N LEU A 55 -5.03 0.58 3.43
CA LEU A 55 -4.60 1.22 2.18
C LEU A 55 -4.82 2.74 2.24
N GLY A 56 -6.01 3.18 2.63
CA GLY A 56 -6.36 4.59 2.73
C GLY A 56 -5.49 5.32 3.75
N THR A 57 -5.35 4.74 4.94
CA THR A 57 -4.57 5.33 6.04
C THR A 57 -3.09 5.44 5.70
N SER A 58 -2.50 4.37 5.17
CA SER A 58 -1.08 4.36 4.78
C SER A 58 -0.79 5.30 3.61
N THR A 59 -1.71 5.41 2.64
CA THR A 59 -1.60 6.35 1.52
C THR A 59 -1.70 7.80 1.98
N LEU A 60 -2.67 8.11 2.86
CA LEU A 60 -2.82 9.45 3.43
C LEU A 60 -1.63 9.85 4.28
N LEU A 61 -1.12 8.94 5.12
CA LEU A 61 0.14 9.14 5.86
C LEU A 61 1.31 9.43 4.92
N CYS A 62 1.42 8.68 3.82
CA CYS A 62 2.47 8.92 2.85
C CYS A 62 2.35 10.29 2.18
N ILE A 63 1.15 10.68 1.74
CA ILE A 63 0.91 12.00 1.12
C ILE A 63 1.22 13.11 2.13
N ALA A 64 0.75 12.99 3.38
CA ALA A 64 1.05 13.95 4.42
C ALA A 64 2.56 14.08 4.68
N LEU A 65 3.29 12.96 4.75
CA LEU A 65 4.74 12.97 4.91
C LEU A 65 5.46 13.55 3.69
N LYS A 66 4.95 13.34 2.47
CA LYS A 66 5.49 13.98 1.27
C LYS A 66 5.38 15.51 1.34
N GLU A 67 4.21 16.02 1.66
CA GLU A 67 3.97 17.47 1.80
C GLU A 67 4.82 18.10 2.91
N VAL A 68 5.16 17.34 3.97
CA VAL A 68 6.00 17.83 5.07
C VAL A 68 7.50 17.76 4.74
N THR A 69 7.95 16.74 4.02
CA THR A 69 9.39 16.47 3.85
C THR A 69 9.99 17.10 2.60
N ASP A 70 9.19 17.42 1.58
CA ASP A 70 9.57 18.21 0.39
C ASP A 70 10.93 17.76 -0.24
N VAL A 71 11.18 16.44 -0.24
CA VAL A 71 12.46 15.86 -0.66
C VAL A 71 12.55 15.81 -2.18
N LYS A 72 13.56 16.50 -2.74
CA LYS A 72 13.85 16.56 -4.18
C LYS A 72 14.15 15.18 -4.80
N ARG A 73 13.54 14.91 -5.96
CA ARG A 73 13.71 13.67 -6.72
C ARG A 73 15.08 13.54 -7.37
N PRO A 74 15.58 12.29 -7.51
CA PRO A 74 16.80 12.04 -8.28
C PRO A 74 16.61 12.29 -9.79
N ASP A 75 15.40 12.12 -10.30
CA ASP A 75 15.08 12.15 -11.75
C ASP A 75 14.39 13.44 -12.23
N SER A 76 13.89 14.29 -11.32
CA SER A 76 13.19 15.52 -11.67
C SER A 76 13.39 16.63 -10.63
N ASP A 77 12.98 17.85 -10.98
CA ASP A 77 12.86 18.97 -10.02
C ASP A 77 11.66 18.85 -9.07
N SER A 78 10.90 17.75 -9.14
CA SER A 78 9.79 17.48 -8.22
C SER A 78 10.30 17.16 -6.82
N ARG A 79 9.57 17.60 -5.79
CA ARG A 79 9.95 17.47 -4.38
C ARG A 79 9.11 16.44 -3.62
N ASP A 80 8.77 15.34 -4.28
CA ASP A 80 7.85 14.32 -3.78
C ASP A 80 8.51 12.94 -3.58
N SER A 81 9.81 12.90 -3.28
CA SER A 81 10.58 11.63 -3.27
C SER A 81 10.35 10.79 -2.03
N PHE A 82 10.10 11.43 -0.88
CA PHE A 82 10.06 10.77 0.41
C PHE A 82 8.66 10.86 1.02
N PRO A 83 8.07 9.75 1.49
CA PRO A 83 8.37 8.34 1.19
C PRO A 83 7.70 7.87 -0.13
N SER A 84 8.05 6.67 -0.61
CA SER A 84 7.39 6.09 -1.79
C SER A 84 5.97 5.61 -1.44
N CYS A 85 4.92 6.32 -1.90
CA CYS A 85 3.54 5.90 -1.64
C CYS A 85 3.17 4.58 -2.31
N HIS A 86 3.79 4.25 -3.45
CA HIS A 86 3.58 2.96 -4.12
C HIS A 86 4.14 1.80 -3.30
N ALA A 87 5.36 1.96 -2.75
CA ALA A 87 5.93 0.96 -1.83
C ALA A 87 5.12 0.88 -0.53
N THR A 88 4.71 2.03 0.01
CA THR A 88 3.89 2.11 1.23
C THR A 88 2.57 1.35 1.08
N ALA A 89 1.81 1.63 0.03
CA ALA A 89 0.53 0.98 -0.25
C ALA A 89 0.70 -0.53 -0.51
N ALA A 90 1.72 -0.92 -1.28
CA ALA A 90 1.98 -2.33 -1.59
C ALA A 90 2.33 -3.14 -0.33
N PHE A 91 3.19 -2.61 0.54
CA PHE A 91 3.55 -3.27 1.80
C PHE A 91 2.41 -3.25 2.83
N ALA A 92 1.55 -2.23 2.82
CA ALA A 92 0.35 -2.21 3.66
C ALA A 92 -0.61 -3.36 3.28
N ILE A 93 -0.97 -3.48 1.99
CA ILE A 93 -1.80 -4.58 1.49
C ILE A 93 -1.14 -5.94 1.72
N ALA A 94 0.16 -6.07 1.47
CA ALA A 94 0.88 -7.32 1.72
C ALA A 94 0.78 -7.76 3.18
N THR A 95 0.86 -6.81 4.11
CA THR A 95 0.79 -7.07 5.55
C THR A 95 -0.61 -7.51 5.98
N VAL A 96 -1.66 -6.84 5.49
CA VAL A 96 -3.05 -7.22 5.75
C VAL A 96 -3.37 -8.61 5.19
N GLN A 97 -3.04 -8.85 3.93
CA GLN A 97 -3.29 -10.14 3.30
C GLN A 97 -2.46 -11.27 3.94
N SER A 98 -1.23 -10.99 4.38
CA SER A 98 -0.43 -11.98 5.12
C SER A 98 -0.99 -12.30 6.51
N HIS A 99 -1.74 -11.37 7.11
CA HIS A 99 -2.39 -11.59 8.40
C HIS A 99 -3.60 -12.51 8.27
N TYR A 100 -4.45 -12.30 7.26
CA TYR A 100 -5.64 -13.11 7.02
C TYR A 100 -5.33 -14.43 6.28
N HIS A 101 -4.31 -14.42 5.41
CA HIS A 101 -3.92 -15.55 4.58
C HIS A 101 -2.43 -15.86 4.72
N PRO A 102 -1.97 -16.35 5.89
CA PRO A 102 -0.54 -16.58 6.15
C PRO A 102 0.12 -17.54 5.15
N GLY A 103 -0.64 -18.50 4.60
CA GLY A 103 -0.15 -19.39 3.54
C GLY A 103 0.18 -18.69 2.21
N SER A 104 -0.35 -17.49 1.98
CA SER A 104 -0.08 -16.67 0.79
C SER A 104 0.89 -15.52 1.05
N ALA A 105 1.42 -15.39 2.29
CA ALA A 105 2.25 -14.25 2.69
C ALA A 105 3.48 -14.06 1.78
N ILE A 106 4.15 -15.16 1.42
CA ILE A 106 5.30 -15.13 0.51
C ILE A 106 4.92 -14.52 -0.84
N LEU A 107 3.75 -14.86 -1.38
CA LEU A 107 3.29 -14.32 -2.67
C LEU A 107 3.02 -12.82 -2.59
N TRP A 108 2.32 -12.39 -1.53
CA TRP A 108 2.01 -10.98 -1.33
C TRP A 108 3.27 -10.15 -1.14
N TYR A 109 4.17 -10.54 -0.23
CA TYR A 109 5.43 -9.80 -0.04
C TYR A 109 6.35 -9.86 -1.26
N SER A 110 6.33 -10.94 -2.04
CA SER A 110 7.06 -11.00 -3.31
C SER A 110 6.53 -9.95 -4.30
N GLY A 111 5.20 -9.84 -4.44
CA GLY A 111 4.58 -8.81 -5.28
C GLY A 111 4.91 -7.39 -4.82
N ALA A 112 4.84 -7.13 -3.51
CA ALA A 112 5.23 -5.83 -2.95
C ALA A 112 6.71 -5.51 -3.17
N SER A 113 7.59 -6.52 -3.07
CA SER A 113 9.02 -6.38 -3.35
C SER A 113 9.30 -6.09 -4.82
N LEU A 114 8.55 -6.70 -5.75
CA LEU A 114 8.66 -6.40 -7.19
C LEU A 114 8.23 -4.96 -7.50
N ILE A 115 7.14 -4.47 -6.89
CA ILE A 115 6.71 -3.07 -7.00
C ILE A 115 7.78 -2.14 -6.44
N ALA A 116 8.30 -2.42 -5.25
CA ALA A 116 9.37 -1.65 -4.63
C ALA A 116 10.65 -1.62 -5.47
N TYR A 117 11.06 -2.76 -6.02
CA TYR A 117 12.23 -2.87 -6.90
C TYR A 117 12.04 -2.06 -8.18
N SER A 118 10.86 -2.16 -8.80
CA SER A 118 10.51 -1.39 -9.99
C SER A 118 10.64 0.14 -9.77
N ARG A 119 10.31 0.65 -8.58
CA ARG A 119 10.50 2.07 -8.23
C ARG A 119 11.96 2.50 -8.15
N VAL A 120 12.86 1.60 -7.73
CA VAL A 120 14.32 1.84 -7.74
C VAL A 120 14.86 1.75 -9.16
N ASN A 121 14.41 0.76 -9.93
CA ASN A 121 14.88 0.53 -11.30
C ASN A 121 14.55 1.70 -12.25
N LEU A 122 13.42 2.37 -12.01
CA LEU A 122 13.04 3.58 -12.73
C LEU A 122 13.85 4.84 -12.31
N ASN A 123 14.81 4.72 -11.38
CA ASN A 123 15.53 5.84 -10.76
C ASN A 123 14.63 6.92 -10.14
N ARG A 124 13.36 6.59 -9.86
CA ARG A 124 12.38 7.53 -9.29
C ARG A 124 12.54 7.72 -7.79
N HIS A 125 13.12 6.75 -7.10
CA HIS A 125 13.37 6.78 -5.67
C HIS A 125 14.69 6.10 -5.32
N ARG A 126 15.36 6.59 -4.28
CA ARG A 126 16.51 5.91 -3.67
C ARG A 126 16.02 4.69 -2.90
N LEU A 127 16.86 3.66 -2.80
CA LEU A 127 16.59 2.47 -1.98
C LEU A 127 16.13 2.81 -0.56
N THR A 128 16.72 3.82 0.06
CA THR A 128 16.36 4.29 1.40
C THR A 128 14.92 4.82 1.51
N GLU A 129 14.41 5.46 0.45
CA GLU A 129 13.05 6.01 0.40
C GLU A 129 12.00 4.92 0.18
N VAL A 130 12.37 3.89 -0.58
CA VAL A 130 11.56 2.69 -0.77
C VAL A 130 11.50 1.86 0.51
N LEU A 131 12.62 1.69 1.22
CA LEU A 131 12.65 1.01 2.52
C LEU A 131 11.86 1.77 3.59
N ALA A 132 11.96 3.11 3.63
CA ALA A 132 11.17 3.93 4.52
C ALA A 132 9.66 3.80 4.24
N GLY A 133 9.27 3.82 2.96
CA GLY A 133 7.87 3.57 2.56
C GLY A 133 7.38 2.17 2.92
N ALA A 134 8.20 1.15 2.67
CA ALA A 134 7.88 -0.24 3.04
C ALA A 134 7.67 -0.40 4.56
N ALA A 135 8.56 0.19 5.37
CA ALA A 135 8.44 0.21 6.82
C ALA A 135 7.17 0.95 7.27
N LEU A 136 6.87 2.10 6.67
CA LEU A 136 5.67 2.87 6.97
C LEU A 136 4.39 2.06 6.68
N GLY A 137 4.32 1.41 5.51
CA GLY A 137 3.19 0.57 5.11
C GLY A 137 3.00 -0.62 6.05
N TYR A 138 4.08 -1.33 6.37
CA TYR A 138 4.06 -2.45 7.30
C TYR A 138 3.60 -2.05 8.71
N LEU A 139 4.17 -0.97 9.26
CA LEU A 139 3.84 -0.50 10.60
C LEU A 139 2.39 0.00 10.67
N THR A 140 1.95 0.76 9.66
CA THR A 140 0.57 1.28 9.61
C THR A 140 -0.43 0.13 9.56
N ALA A 141 -0.20 -0.88 8.70
CA ALA A 141 -1.05 -2.06 8.62
C ALA A 141 -1.02 -2.88 9.92
N LYS A 142 0.15 -3.05 10.56
CA LYS A 142 0.24 -3.73 11.86
C LYS A 142 -0.53 -3.00 12.95
N LEU A 143 -0.48 -1.67 12.97
CA LEU A 143 -1.21 -0.85 13.93
C LEU A 143 -2.72 -0.96 13.71
N GLU A 144 -3.18 -0.87 12.46
CA GLU A 144 -4.59 -1.04 12.09
C GLU A 144 -5.11 -2.44 12.48
N LEU A 145 -4.38 -3.50 12.14
CA LEU A 145 -4.74 -4.87 12.53
C LEU A 145 -4.74 -5.10 14.05
N SER A 146 -3.91 -4.37 14.80
CA SER A 146 -3.86 -4.47 16.27
C SER A 146 -5.03 -3.76 16.96
N GLN A 147 -5.73 -2.86 16.26
CA GLN A 147 -6.91 -2.17 16.78
C GLN A 147 -8.11 -3.12 16.76
N LYS A 148 -8.73 -3.38 17.92
CA LYS A 148 -9.93 -4.24 18.02
C LYS A 148 -11.13 -3.68 17.24
N HIS A 149 -11.20 -2.36 17.05
CA HIS A 149 -12.23 -1.67 16.27
C HIS A 149 -11.79 -1.31 14.83
N GLY A 150 -10.59 -1.74 14.42
CA GLY A 150 -10.16 -1.92 13.02
C GLY A 150 -10.24 -0.74 12.06
N LEU A 151 -10.37 0.51 12.53
CA LEU A 151 -10.66 1.65 11.66
C LEU A 151 -9.98 2.92 12.17
N ILE A 152 -8.89 3.35 11.53
CA ILE A 152 -8.25 4.65 11.82
C ILE A 152 -8.98 5.78 11.07
N LEU A 153 -9.54 5.50 9.88
CA LEU A 153 -10.21 6.52 9.06
C LEU A 153 -11.70 6.27 8.80
N PHE A 154 -12.14 5.01 8.71
CA PHE A 154 -13.55 4.71 8.42
C PHE A 154 -14.24 3.95 9.55
N PRO A 155 -14.51 4.53 10.74
CA PRO A 155 -15.24 3.83 11.80
C PRO A 155 -16.71 3.58 11.40
N ILE A 156 -16.96 2.64 10.49
CA ILE A 156 -18.27 2.31 9.97
C ILE A 156 -18.45 0.79 10.05
N ILE A 157 -19.22 0.42 11.08
CA ILE A 157 -19.98 -0.82 11.29
C ILE A 157 -19.22 -1.94 12.02
N SER A 158 -19.20 -1.81 13.34
CA SER A 158 -19.57 -2.95 14.18
C SER A 158 -21.09 -3.09 14.12
N SER A 159 -21.58 -4.19 13.53
CA SER A 159 -22.97 -4.60 13.69
C SER A 159 -23.12 -5.21 15.07
N ASP A 160 -23.38 -4.38 16.09
CA ASP A 160 -23.95 -4.89 17.32
C ASP A 160 -25.39 -5.34 17.02
N ASN A 161 -25.81 -6.46 17.61
CA ASN A 161 -27.16 -7.02 17.49
C ASN A 161 -28.22 -6.17 18.23
N ALA A 162 -28.17 -4.84 18.11
CA ALA A 162 -29.14 -3.91 18.64
C ALA A 162 -29.26 -2.75 17.66
N GLY A 163 -30.42 -2.65 17.00
CA GLY A 163 -30.70 -1.68 15.95
C GLY A 163 -30.34 -0.24 16.34
N GLY A 164 -29.41 0.33 15.58
CA GLY A 164 -28.99 1.72 15.71
C GLY A 164 -27.82 2.01 14.79
N SER A 165 -28.10 2.32 13.52
CA SER A 165 -27.08 2.83 12.60
C SER A 165 -26.72 4.25 13.02
N LEU A 166 -25.71 4.41 13.88
CA LEU A 166 -25.14 5.71 14.21
C LEU A 166 -23.89 5.93 13.35
N VAL A 167 -24.08 6.65 12.26
CA VAL A 167 -23.01 7.33 11.53
C VAL A 167 -22.49 8.44 12.44
N GLY A 168 -21.36 8.22 13.10
CA GLY A 168 -20.80 9.15 14.08
C GLY A 168 -19.28 9.21 14.01
N LEU A 169 -18.77 10.35 13.56
CA LEU A 169 -17.38 10.78 13.77
C LEU A 169 -17.16 10.90 15.28
N GLN A 170 -16.71 9.83 15.94
CA GLN A 170 -16.40 9.88 17.37
C GLN A 170 -15.00 10.46 17.53
N VAL A 171 -14.95 11.79 17.58
CA VAL A 171 -13.80 12.55 18.09
C VAL A 171 -13.46 11.97 19.46
N VAL A 172 -12.25 11.42 19.56
CA VAL A 172 -11.63 11.01 20.82
C VAL A 172 -11.54 12.23 21.71
N GLY A 173 -12.40 12.29 22.72
CA GLY A 173 -12.35 13.25 23.82
C GLY A 173 -12.61 12.49 25.11
N SER A 174 -11.55 12.09 25.79
CA SER A 174 -11.61 11.54 27.14
C SER A 174 -11.51 12.69 28.14
N PHE A 175 -12.58 12.90 28.93
CA PHE A 175 -12.53 13.42 30.30
C PHE A 175 -13.45 12.53 31.14
#